data_AF-A0A7C5ZDK3-F1
#
_entry.id   AF-A0A7C5ZDK3-F1
#
_cell.length_a   1.000
_cell.length_b   1.000
_cell.length_c   1.000
_cell.angle_alpha   90.00
_cell.angle_beta   90.00
_cell.angle_gamma   90.00
#
_symmetry.space_group_name_H-M   'P 1'
#
loop_
_entity.id
_entity.type
_entity.pdbx_description
1 polymer ?
#
loop_
_entity_poly.entity_id
_entity_poly.type
_entity_poly.pdbx_seq_one_letter_code
_entity_poly.pdbx_strand_id
1 'polypeptide(L)'
;MRHLRAIASLIAMINCSVASAVEPTRLLIDLDQRHQTIDHFAASDCWSIQKLDSWSEQNRNRLADLLFTTEKGIGLSMWRFNIGGGINTATIRDPWRTVETFEIAEGQYDWSRQAGQRWFLAAAKARGVSRFLAFVNSPPGRMTRSGLTNAGLAQGGQIKGSTNLKPGFEPQFARYLADILEHFATHPDPSQQIIFQWVSPVNEPALNWDRGQEGNRAGNDDIVRIVKALHAELTSRKLPTRILVPEANVIHDLYRPNDRASREHGTLFGDYLDYFAADPQLGPMLGFTLAYHSYGSDGLDQLVQPRLRLRAKLDEHPGWTVWQSEYCVLSRKRDLGIDTALNVARLIHCDLSIANASAWGWWLALSPYDYKDGLIYTDWKQPGDEENIIPSKLLWAMGNFSRYVRPGMQRVAIDAPGINQNLDGLLVSAYHDHAGGKLAIVCINMAPQAATVQVRLRSGGQEIAVPTLTPHVTSANEADDLKAYPPVAAADAIHIPARSIVTLTAIVP
;
A
#
# COMPACT_ATOMS: atom_id res chain seq x y z
N MET A 1 -27.11 84.54 12.49
CA MET A 1 -26.14 83.84 11.63
C MET A 1 -26.28 82.34 11.88
N ARG A 2 -26.38 81.61 10.77
CA ARG A 2 -26.66 80.17 10.61
C ARG A 2 -25.98 79.24 11.63
N HIS A 3 -26.73 78.29 12.17
CA HIS A 3 -26.22 76.93 12.39
C HIS A 3 -27.32 75.89 12.13
N LEU A 4 -27.16 75.18 11.01
CA LEU A 4 -27.86 73.94 10.69
C LEU A 4 -27.41 72.85 11.66
N ARG A 5 -28.35 72.02 12.12
CA ARG A 5 -28.06 70.62 12.47
C ARG A 5 -29.10 69.72 11.82
N ALA A 6 -28.66 69.01 10.79
CA ALA A 6 -29.39 67.92 10.15
C ALA A 6 -29.42 66.71 11.09
N ILE A 7 -30.60 66.14 11.28
CA ILE A 7 -30.78 64.83 11.93
C ILE A 7 -30.87 63.81 10.81
N ALA A 8 -29.82 62.99 10.65
CA ALA A 8 -29.81 61.83 9.78
C ALA A 8 -30.35 60.63 10.57
N SER A 9 -31.50 60.10 10.17
CA SER A 9 -32.03 58.82 10.66
C SER A 9 -31.27 57.69 9.99
N LEU A 10 -30.44 56.98 10.75
CA LEU A 10 -29.77 55.75 10.33
C LEU A 10 -30.68 54.56 10.65
N ILE A 11 -31.40 54.04 9.66
CA ILE A 11 -32.10 52.75 9.77
C ILE A 11 -31.05 51.66 9.54
N ALA A 12 -30.64 50.99 10.61
CA ALA A 12 -29.85 49.76 10.52
C ALA A 12 -30.78 48.61 10.12
N MET A 13 -30.76 48.22 8.83
CA MET A 13 -31.33 46.94 8.41
C MET A 13 -30.43 45.82 8.92
N ILE A 14 -30.87 45.13 9.98
CA ILE A 14 -30.30 43.85 10.40
C ILE A 14 -30.73 42.83 9.35
N ASN A 15 -29.89 42.60 8.34
CA ASN A 15 -29.99 41.43 7.49
C ASN A 15 -29.57 40.21 8.33
N CYS A 16 -30.53 39.62 9.02
CA CYS A 16 -30.37 38.29 9.58
C CYS A 16 -30.41 37.30 8.40
N SER A 17 -29.25 37.04 7.79
CA SER A 17 -29.11 35.92 6.86
C SER A 17 -29.26 34.64 7.67
N VAL A 18 -30.46 34.08 7.67
CA VAL A 18 -30.71 32.72 8.15
C VAL A 18 -29.92 31.80 7.22
N ALA A 19 -28.73 31.38 7.65
CA ALA A 19 -28.02 30.31 6.99
C ALA A 19 -28.93 29.08 7.04
N SER A 20 -29.46 28.68 5.88
CA SER A 20 -30.17 27.41 5.74
C SER A 20 -29.23 26.31 6.24
N ALA A 21 -29.57 25.66 7.36
CA ALA A 21 -28.83 24.53 7.85
C ALA A 21 -28.88 23.44 6.78
N VAL A 22 -27.74 23.16 6.15
CA VAL A 22 -27.61 22.07 5.18
C VAL A 22 -27.96 20.78 5.91
N GLU A 23 -28.99 20.07 5.45
CA GLU A 23 -29.37 18.80 6.05
C GLU A 23 -28.19 17.81 5.98
N PRO A 24 -27.92 17.07 7.07
CA PRO A 24 -26.82 16.12 7.08
C PRO A 24 -27.07 15.02 6.05
N THR A 25 -26.03 14.66 5.30
CA THR A 25 -26.10 13.53 4.37
C THR A 25 -26.23 12.24 5.17
N ARG A 26 -27.34 11.52 4.97
CA ARG A 26 -27.58 10.24 5.64
C ARG A 26 -26.69 9.14 5.04
N LEU A 27 -25.92 8.49 5.90
CA LEU A 27 -25.10 7.32 5.57
C LEU A 27 -25.74 6.09 6.19
N LEU A 28 -26.41 5.26 5.40
CA LEU A 28 -26.95 3.98 5.87
C LEU A 28 -25.98 2.85 5.54
N ILE A 29 -25.31 2.31 6.54
CA ILE A 29 -24.33 1.23 6.37
C ILE A 29 -25.04 -0.11 6.59
N ASP A 30 -25.01 -0.96 5.58
CA ASP A 30 -25.65 -2.27 5.61
C ASP A 30 -24.64 -3.34 6.00
N LEU A 31 -24.69 -3.79 7.26
CA LEU A 31 -23.74 -4.79 7.78
C LEU A 31 -23.95 -6.17 7.12
N ASP A 32 -25.13 -6.45 6.56
CA ASP A 32 -25.43 -7.73 5.96
C ASP A 32 -24.90 -7.83 4.52
N GLN A 33 -24.82 -6.70 3.81
CA GLN A 33 -24.30 -6.65 2.45
C GLN A 33 -22.77 -6.51 2.43
N ARG A 34 -22.10 -7.67 2.37
CA ARG A 34 -20.64 -7.81 2.47
C ARG A 34 -19.97 -7.84 1.10
N HIS A 35 -18.73 -7.36 1.06
CA HIS A 35 -17.85 -7.42 -0.10
C HIS A 35 -16.56 -8.20 0.26
N GLN A 36 -15.39 -7.72 -0.16
CA GLN A 36 -14.12 -8.38 0.13
C GLN A 36 -13.74 -8.32 1.61
N THR A 37 -13.04 -9.34 2.06
CA THR A 37 -12.31 -9.33 3.33
C THR A 37 -10.98 -8.60 3.14
N ILE A 38 -10.63 -7.73 4.07
CA ILE A 38 -9.37 -7.00 4.05
C ILE A 38 -8.27 -7.88 4.63
N ASP A 39 -7.22 -8.10 3.84
CA ASP A 39 -6.07 -8.90 4.21
C ASP A 39 -5.07 -8.08 5.03
N HIS A 40 -4.67 -6.90 4.53
CA HIS A 40 -3.72 -6.00 5.20
C HIS A 40 -3.56 -4.63 4.53
N PHE A 41 -2.85 -3.75 5.24
CA PHE A 41 -2.21 -2.55 4.73
C PHE A 41 -0.71 -2.65 4.97
N ALA A 42 0.09 -2.30 3.96
CA ALA A 42 1.54 -2.49 3.98
C ALA A 42 2.33 -1.24 3.56
N ALA A 43 3.62 -1.26 3.88
CA ALA A 43 4.66 -0.45 3.24
C ALA A 43 5.91 -1.32 3.09
N SER A 44 6.89 -0.83 2.34
CA SER A 44 8.15 -1.52 2.08
C SER A 44 9.32 -0.92 2.85
N ASP A 45 10.24 -1.81 3.23
CA ASP A 45 11.54 -1.44 3.78
C ASP A 45 12.57 -1.03 2.71
N CYS A 46 12.18 -1.24 1.45
CA CYS A 46 12.92 -0.82 0.29
C CYS A 46 13.12 0.69 0.33
N TRP A 47 14.25 1.24 -0.10
CA TRP A 47 15.56 0.66 0.15
C TRP A 47 16.14 1.10 1.50
N SER A 48 15.60 2.19 2.05
CA SER A 48 16.29 3.03 3.03
C SER A 48 16.42 2.42 4.41
N ILE A 49 15.58 1.45 4.76
CA ILE A 49 15.66 0.77 6.04
C ILE A 49 16.99 0.01 6.21
N GLN A 50 17.62 -0.40 5.10
CA GLN A 50 18.92 -1.06 5.14
C GLN A 50 20.02 -0.21 5.80
N LYS A 51 19.91 1.13 5.76
CA LYS A 51 20.94 2.06 6.26
C LYS A 51 20.73 2.47 7.72
N LEU A 52 19.69 1.95 8.37
CA LEU A 52 19.34 2.34 9.73
C LEU A 52 20.10 1.57 10.80
N ASP A 53 20.95 0.61 10.44
CA ASP A 53 21.77 -0.12 11.40
C ASP A 53 22.68 0.81 12.23
N SER A 54 23.10 1.93 11.66
CA SER A 54 23.88 2.96 12.34
C SER A 54 23.04 3.94 13.18
N TRP A 55 21.71 3.90 13.12
CA TRP A 55 20.85 4.80 13.87
C TRP A 55 20.78 4.41 15.35
N SER A 56 20.58 5.41 16.21
CA SER A 56 20.28 5.21 17.62
C SER A 56 19.07 4.28 17.81
N GLU A 57 19.13 3.46 18.85
CA GLU A 57 18.00 2.58 19.21
C GLU A 57 16.71 3.38 19.46
N GLN A 58 16.83 4.58 20.04
CA GLN A 58 15.70 5.46 20.28
C GLN A 58 14.99 5.86 18.98
N ASN A 59 15.72 6.33 17.96
CA ASN A 59 15.11 6.74 16.70
C ASN A 59 14.61 5.56 15.88
N ARG A 60 15.33 4.44 15.87
CA ARG A 60 14.83 3.20 15.25
C ARG A 60 13.50 2.75 15.86
N ASN A 61 13.38 2.77 17.19
CA ASN A 61 12.13 2.45 17.88
C ASN A 61 11.03 3.48 17.62
N ARG A 62 11.35 4.77 17.57
CA ARG A 62 10.36 5.81 17.22
C ARG A 62 9.82 5.63 15.80
N LEU A 63 10.67 5.29 14.84
CA LEU A 63 10.25 5.00 13.47
C LEU A 63 9.34 3.76 13.43
N ALA A 64 9.74 2.67 14.10
CA ALA A 64 8.93 1.46 14.21
C ALA A 64 7.59 1.70 14.91
N ASP A 65 7.55 2.55 15.94
CA ASP A 65 6.31 2.94 16.63
C ASP A 65 5.33 3.62 15.68
N LEU A 66 5.81 4.57 14.86
CA LEU A 66 5.01 5.29 13.88
C LEU A 66 4.45 4.38 12.78
N LEU A 67 5.16 3.32 12.41
CA LEU A 67 4.72 2.42 11.35
C LEU A 67 3.81 1.30 11.87
N PHE A 68 4.08 0.74 13.04
CA PHE A 68 3.48 -0.55 13.44
C PHE A 68 2.52 -0.50 14.62
N THR A 69 2.59 0.51 15.49
CA THR A 69 1.70 0.57 16.67
C THR A 69 0.36 1.20 16.33
N THR A 70 -0.71 0.73 16.95
CA THR A 70 -2.05 1.31 16.85
C THR A 70 -2.27 2.48 17.81
N GLU A 71 -1.35 2.72 18.74
CA GLU A 71 -1.43 3.78 19.74
C GLU A 71 -0.71 5.04 19.26
N LYS A 72 0.52 4.90 18.75
CA LYS A 72 1.36 6.04 18.33
C LYS A 72 1.49 6.18 16.81
N GLY A 73 1.27 5.12 16.05
CA GLY A 73 1.53 5.06 14.62
C GLY A 73 0.33 4.67 13.77
N ILE A 74 0.59 4.29 12.52
CA ILE A 74 -0.46 3.93 11.56
C ILE A 74 -0.88 2.47 11.67
N GLY A 75 -0.15 1.65 12.42
CA GLY A 75 -0.53 0.26 12.64
C GLY A 75 -0.50 -0.59 11.38
N LEU A 76 0.52 -0.51 10.53
CA LEU A 76 0.65 -1.41 9.36
C LEU A 76 0.47 -2.87 9.80
N SER A 77 -0.31 -3.63 9.01
CA SER A 77 -0.63 -5.02 9.32
C SER A 77 0.15 -6.03 8.48
N MET A 78 0.88 -5.55 7.46
CA MET A 78 1.91 -6.30 6.77
C MET A 78 3.19 -5.46 6.60
N TRP A 79 4.34 -6.13 6.62
CA TRP A 79 5.62 -5.54 6.24
C TRP A 79 6.22 -6.23 5.00
N ARG A 80 6.58 -5.46 3.96
CA ARG A 80 7.25 -5.96 2.74
C ARG A 80 8.77 -5.81 2.88
N PHE A 81 9.46 -6.93 2.99
CA PHE A 81 10.92 -7.05 3.13
C PHE A 81 11.59 -7.28 1.77
N ASN A 82 12.43 -6.34 1.33
CA ASN A 82 13.21 -6.45 0.10
C ASN A 82 14.46 -7.31 0.34
N ILE A 83 14.45 -8.53 -0.16
CA ILE A 83 15.63 -9.38 -0.31
C ILE A 83 16.49 -8.77 -1.43
N GLY A 84 17.72 -8.36 -1.11
CA GLY A 84 18.61 -7.72 -2.08
C GLY A 84 19.17 -8.69 -3.12
N GLY A 85 19.30 -8.24 -4.37
CA GLY A 85 19.98 -9.00 -5.43
C GLY A 85 21.52 -8.93 -5.34
N GLY A 86 22.07 -8.04 -4.52
CA GLY A 86 23.50 -7.82 -4.39
C GLY A 86 23.96 -6.47 -4.97
N ILE A 87 25.09 -5.99 -4.45
CA ILE A 87 25.60 -4.65 -4.76
C ILE A 87 26.00 -4.54 -6.24
N ASN A 88 25.45 -3.55 -6.94
CA ASN A 88 25.71 -3.26 -8.35
C ASN A 88 26.07 -1.78 -8.55
N THR A 89 27.33 -1.45 -8.29
CA THR A 89 27.85 -0.08 -8.48
C THR A 89 28.17 0.26 -9.94
N ALA A 90 28.13 -0.73 -10.83
CA ALA A 90 28.42 -0.55 -12.25
C ALA A 90 27.34 0.30 -12.95
N THR A 91 26.07 0.08 -12.61
CA THR A 91 24.92 0.71 -13.29
C THR A 91 23.94 1.39 -12.33
N ILE A 92 24.06 1.16 -11.02
CA ILE A 92 23.29 1.85 -9.99
C ILE A 92 24.24 2.78 -9.24
N ARG A 93 24.10 4.08 -9.47
CA ARG A 93 25.02 5.11 -8.92
C ARG A 93 24.59 5.63 -7.56
N ASP A 94 23.31 5.53 -7.24
CA ASP A 94 22.78 5.94 -5.95
C ASP A 94 22.98 4.78 -4.94
N PRO A 95 23.81 4.97 -3.90
CA PRO A 95 24.18 3.91 -2.95
C PRO A 95 23.03 3.44 -2.06
N TRP A 96 21.90 4.15 -2.10
CA TRP A 96 20.66 3.74 -1.46
C TRP A 96 19.88 2.74 -2.29
N ARG A 97 20.06 2.69 -3.61
CA ARG A 97 19.21 1.92 -4.54
C ARG A 97 19.76 0.55 -4.93
N THR A 98 20.79 0.10 -4.23
CA THR A 98 21.42 -1.21 -4.39
C THR A 98 21.58 -1.85 -3.03
N VAL A 99 21.24 -3.12 -2.92
CA VAL A 99 21.08 -3.82 -1.65
C VAL A 99 21.99 -5.03 -1.65
N GLU A 100 22.69 -5.26 -0.54
CA GLU A 100 23.45 -6.49 -0.41
C GLU A 100 22.54 -7.72 -0.37
N THR A 101 23.08 -8.88 -0.71
CA THR A 101 22.37 -10.15 -0.68
C THR A 101 22.99 -11.09 0.34
N PHE A 102 22.19 -11.94 0.99
CA PHE A 102 22.68 -12.94 1.94
C PHE A 102 23.60 -13.97 1.28
N GLU A 103 23.33 -14.33 0.02
CA GLU A 103 24.11 -15.34 -0.70
C GLU A 103 25.40 -14.74 -1.28
N ILE A 104 26.55 -15.04 -0.66
CA ILE A 104 27.85 -14.48 -1.07
C ILE A 104 28.55 -15.29 -2.15
N ALA A 105 28.18 -16.57 -2.28
CA ALA A 105 28.53 -17.47 -3.38
C ALA A 105 27.45 -18.55 -3.45
N GLU A 106 27.40 -19.35 -4.51
CA GLU A 106 26.38 -20.40 -4.66
C GLU A 106 26.28 -21.30 -3.42
N GLY A 107 25.13 -21.27 -2.74
CA GLY A 107 24.85 -22.04 -1.53
C GLY A 107 25.65 -21.61 -0.29
N GLN A 108 26.38 -20.50 -0.34
CA GLN A 108 27.14 -19.94 0.78
C GLN A 108 26.51 -18.63 1.22
N TYR A 109 26.11 -18.56 2.49
CA TYR A 109 25.35 -17.46 3.04
C TYR A 109 26.10 -16.73 4.14
N ASP A 110 26.05 -15.40 4.08
CA ASP A 110 26.39 -14.52 5.19
C ASP A 110 25.08 -14.00 5.80
N TRP A 111 24.61 -14.71 6.82
CA TRP A 111 23.39 -14.38 7.55
C TRP A 111 23.50 -13.13 8.42
N SER A 112 24.64 -12.41 8.43
CA SER A 112 24.80 -11.13 9.14
C SER A 112 24.39 -9.90 8.31
N ARG A 113 24.15 -10.09 7.01
CA ARG A 113 23.77 -9.06 6.04
C ARG A 113 22.33 -8.54 6.18
N GLN A 114 22.08 -7.38 5.58
CA GLN A 114 20.81 -6.65 5.67
C GLN A 114 20.41 -6.35 7.13
N ALA A 115 21.39 -6.04 7.99
CA ALA A 115 21.21 -5.90 9.44
C ALA A 115 20.11 -4.91 9.83
N GLY A 116 20.04 -3.74 9.17
CA GLY A 116 18.99 -2.75 9.41
C GLY A 116 17.58 -3.28 9.13
N GLN A 117 17.41 -4.00 8.02
CA GLN A 117 16.12 -4.59 7.64
C GLN A 117 15.73 -5.77 8.55
N ARG A 118 16.70 -6.62 8.94
CA ARG A 118 16.45 -7.68 9.94
C ARG A 118 15.99 -7.13 11.28
N TRP A 119 16.65 -6.07 11.77
CA TRP A 119 16.23 -5.40 12.98
C TRP A 119 14.79 -4.89 12.85
N PHE A 120 14.45 -4.31 11.70
CA PHE A 120 13.11 -3.76 11.46
C PHE A 120 12.02 -4.84 11.37
N LEU A 121 12.34 -6.01 10.82
CA LEU A 121 11.46 -7.18 10.84
C LEU A 121 11.14 -7.63 12.27
N ALA A 122 12.16 -7.75 13.12
CA ALA A 122 11.98 -8.08 14.54
C ALA A 122 11.15 -7.00 15.27
N ALA A 123 11.44 -5.73 14.99
CA ALA A 123 10.72 -4.59 15.57
C ALA A 123 9.24 -4.54 15.15
N ALA A 124 8.92 -4.91 13.91
CA ALA A 124 7.57 -5.06 13.39
C ALA A 124 6.83 -6.19 14.11
N LYS A 125 7.44 -7.37 14.21
CA LYS A 125 6.88 -8.52 14.96
C LYS A 125 6.60 -8.16 16.41
N ALA A 126 7.54 -7.52 17.08
CA ALA A 126 7.41 -7.10 18.48
C ALA A 126 6.24 -6.11 18.71
N ARG A 127 5.80 -5.40 17.66
CA ARG A 127 4.68 -4.45 17.68
C ARG A 127 3.37 -5.04 17.16
N GLY A 128 3.32 -6.35 16.95
CA GLY A 128 2.08 -7.05 16.60
C GLY A 128 1.76 -7.07 15.10
N VAL A 129 2.72 -6.76 14.22
CA VAL A 129 2.57 -7.04 12.79
C VAL A 129 2.44 -8.55 12.60
N SER A 130 1.31 -8.99 12.07
CA SER A 130 0.95 -10.40 11.97
C SER A 130 1.23 -11.02 10.60
N ARG A 131 1.61 -10.20 9.61
CA ARG A 131 1.87 -10.65 8.24
C ARG A 131 3.20 -10.12 7.71
N PHE A 132 3.95 -10.97 7.04
CA PHE A 132 5.22 -10.61 6.40
C PHE A 132 5.26 -11.13 4.98
N LEU A 133 5.76 -10.29 4.08
CA LEU A 133 6.01 -10.62 2.68
C LEU A 133 7.48 -10.36 2.38
N ALA A 134 8.16 -11.34 1.81
CA ALA A 134 9.49 -11.15 1.23
C ALA A 134 9.35 -10.89 -0.28
N PHE A 135 10.11 -9.96 -0.83
CA PHE A 135 10.12 -9.74 -2.28
C PHE A 135 11.52 -9.43 -2.78
N VAL A 136 11.71 -9.53 -4.10
CA VAL A 136 12.95 -9.20 -4.79
C VAL A 136 12.65 -8.31 -5.98
N ASN A 137 13.52 -7.34 -6.25
CA ASN A 137 13.51 -6.63 -7.53
C ASN A 137 14.24 -7.43 -8.63
N SER A 138 15.24 -8.24 -8.27
CA SER A 138 16.05 -9.02 -9.21
C SER A 138 16.62 -10.28 -8.55
N PRO A 139 16.86 -11.36 -9.33
CA PRO A 139 17.77 -12.42 -8.92
C PRO A 139 19.18 -11.88 -8.65
N PRO A 140 20.01 -12.62 -7.87
CA PRO A 140 21.40 -12.27 -7.69
C PRO A 140 22.19 -12.21 -9.01
N GLY A 141 23.13 -11.26 -9.12
CA GLY A 141 23.88 -11.04 -10.37
C GLY A 141 24.56 -12.29 -10.94
N ARG A 142 24.98 -13.23 -10.09
CA ARG A 142 25.55 -14.53 -10.53
C ARG A 142 24.56 -15.38 -11.33
N MET A 143 23.25 -15.21 -11.10
CA MET A 143 22.17 -15.92 -11.78
C MET A 143 21.63 -15.16 -12.99
N THR A 144 22.05 -13.91 -13.21
CA THR A 144 21.54 -13.08 -14.31
C THR A 144 22.43 -13.14 -15.55
N ARG A 145 21.84 -12.86 -16.71
CA ARG A 145 22.51 -12.85 -18.01
C ARG A 145 23.45 -11.65 -18.15
N SER A 146 23.09 -10.52 -17.55
CA SER A 146 23.95 -9.33 -17.50
C SER A 146 25.13 -9.46 -16.53
N GLY A 147 25.06 -10.40 -15.58
CA GLY A 147 25.96 -10.43 -14.43
C GLY A 147 25.68 -9.32 -13.40
N LEU A 148 24.61 -8.55 -13.62
CA LEU A 148 24.17 -7.41 -12.80
C LEU A 148 22.77 -7.68 -12.23
N THR A 149 22.39 -6.92 -11.20
CA THR A 149 21.05 -6.97 -10.58
C THR A 149 20.00 -6.14 -11.32
N ASN A 150 20.33 -5.69 -12.53
CA ASN A 150 19.40 -5.09 -13.46
C ASN A 150 19.68 -5.60 -14.88
N ALA A 151 18.79 -5.33 -15.82
CA ALA A 151 18.88 -5.81 -17.20
C ALA A 151 19.82 -4.98 -18.09
N GLY A 152 20.49 -3.98 -17.52
CA GLY A 152 21.49 -3.17 -18.19
C GLY A 152 22.81 -3.91 -18.45
N LEU A 153 23.71 -3.25 -19.17
CA LEU A 153 25.08 -3.67 -19.42
C LEU A 153 26.05 -2.55 -19.00
N ALA A 154 27.24 -2.92 -18.50
CA ALA A 154 28.26 -1.96 -18.06
C ALA A 154 28.70 -0.96 -19.16
N GLN A 155 28.52 -1.32 -20.44
CA GLN A 155 28.87 -0.51 -21.61
C GLN A 155 27.68 0.30 -22.18
N GLY A 156 26.55 0.39 -21.45
CA GLY A 156 25.40 1.22 -21.84
C GLY A 156 24.37 0.55 -22.76
N GLY A 157 24.36 -0.78 -22.84
CA GLY A 157 23.34 -1.56 -23.55
C GLY A 157 22.33 -2.23 -22.61
N GLN A 158 21.42 -3.02 -23.18
CA GLN A 158 20.46 -3.85 -22.46
C GLN A 158 20.54 -5.30 -22.96
N ILE A 159 20.32 -6.27 -22.08
CA ILE A 159 20.13 -7.65 -22.52
C ILE A 159 18.81 -7.77 -23.31
N LYS A 160 18.74 -8.59 -24.36
CA LYS A 160 17.51 -8.82 -25.17
C LYS A 160 16.71 -10.04 -24.69
N GLY A 161 15.42 -10.10 -25.00
CA GLY A 161 14.54 -11.24 -24.69
C GLY A 161 13.62 -10.98 -23.50
N SER A 162 12.95 -12.00 -22.97
CA SER A 162 11.88 -11.82 -21.98
C SER A 162 12.32 -11.68 -20.53
N THR A 163 13.54 -12.11 -20.19
CA THR A 163 14.08 -12.02 -18.82
C THR A 163 15.60 -11.83 -18.73
N ASN A 164 16.06 -11.29 -17.60
CA ASN A 164 17.48 -11.24 -17.23
C ASN A 164 17.94 -12.45 -16.42
N LEU A 165 17.06 -13.36 -16.01
CA LEU A 165 17.47 -14.64 -15.43
C LEU A 165 18.14 -15.53 -16.51
N LYS A 166 19.20 -16.27 -16.15
CA LYS A 166 19.83 -17.23 -17.06
C LYS A 166 18.85 -18.38 -17.37
N PRO A 167 18.81 -18.88 -18.63
CA PRO A 167 17.99 -20.04 -18.96
C PRO A 167 18.32 -21.24 -18.06
N GLY A 168 17.30 -21.85 -17.44
CA GLY A 168 17.45 -23.00 -16.55
C GLY A 168 17.87 -22.66 -15.11
N PHE A 169 18.01 -21.38 -14.76
CA PHE A 169 18.35 -20.96 -13.40
C PHE A 169 17.12 -20.81 -12.49
N GLU A 170 15.91 -21.04 -12.98
CA GLU A 170 14.68 -20.96 -12.19
C GLU A 170 14.74 -21.83 -10.92
N PRO A 171 15.22 -23.09 -10.94
CA PRO A 171 15.38 -23.88 -9.72
C PRO A 171 16.42 -23.31 -8.75
N GLN A 172 17.49 -22.70 -9.25
CA GLN A 172 18.52 -22.12 -8.40
C GLN A 172 18.03 -20.83 -7.74
N PHE A 173 17.28 -20.00 -8.48
CA PHE A 173 16.66 -18.80 -7.94
C PHE A 173 15.57 -19.14 -6.91
N ALA A 174 14.77 -20.18 -7.19
CA ALA A 174 13.81 -20.74 -6.24
C ALA A 174 14.47 -21.22 -4.93
N ARG A 175 15.56 -21.99 -5.03
CA ARG A 175 16.36 -22.41 -3.86
C ARG A 175 16.87 -21.23 -3.07
N TYR A 176 17.42 -20.24 -3.75
CA TYR A 176 17.94 -19.02 -3.12
C TYR A 176 16.88 -18.32 -2.25
N LEU A 177 15.67 -18.14 -2.78
CA LEU A 177 14.56 -17.56 -2.02
C LEU A 177 14.15 -18.49 -0.86
N ALA A 178 14.00 -19.79 -1.12
CA ALA A 178 13.59 -20.76 -0.11
C ALA A 178 14.59 -20.87 1.05
N ASP A 179 15.90 -20.84 0.78
CA ASP A 179 16.97 -20.85 1.79
C ASP A 179 16.85 -19.64 2.74
N ILE A 180 16.58 -18.45 2.20
CA ILE A 180 16.40 -17.23 3.00
C ILE A 180 15.12 -17.31 3.83
N LEU A 181 14.00 -17.72 3.22
CA LEU A 181 12.72 -17.87 3.91
C LEU A 181 12.81 -18.89 5.05
N GLU A 182 13.46 -20.03 4.81
CA GLU A 182 13.70 -21.06 5.81
C GLU A 182 14.59 -20.54 6.94
N HIS A 183 15.69 -19.85 6.63
CA HIS A 183 16.58 -19.25 7.63
C HIS A 183 15.80 -18.36 8.62
N PHE A 184 14.95 -17.47 8.12
CA PHE A 184 14.12 -16.62 8.98
C PHE A 184 13.06 -17.42 9.74
N ALA A 185 12.43 -18.41 9.11
CA ALA A 185 11.39 -19.22 9.74
C ALA A 185 11.94 -20.14 10.84
N THR A 186 13.20 -20.55 10.75
CA THR A 186 13.86 -21.43 11.71
C THR A 186 14.90 -20.71 12.57
N HIS A 187 14.90 -19.37 12.59
CA HIS A 187 15.87 -18.60 13.33
C HIS A 187 15.86 -19.00 14.83
N PRO A 188 17.02 -19.27 15.46
CA PRO A 188 17.06 -19.80 16.83
C PRO A 188 16.61 -18.80 17.90
N ASP A 189 16.76 -17.50 17.62
CA ASP A 189 16.19 -16.43 18.45
C ASP A 189 14.72 -16.18 18.03
N PRO A 190 13.73 -16.46 18.91
CA PRO A 190 12.32 -16.29 18.60
C PRO A 190 11.92 -14.84 18.26
N SER A 191 12.66 -13.84 18.73
CA SER A 191 12.38 -12.44 18.41
C SER A 191 12.69 -12.11 16.94
N GLN A 192 13.63 -12.85 16.35
CA GLN A 192 14.05 -12.73 14.95
C GLN A 192 13.46 -13.82 14.04
N GLN A 193 12.72 -14.77 14.62
CA GLN A 193 11.99 -15.78 13.85
C GLN A 193 10.83 -15.13 13.08
N ILE A 194 10.97 -15.01 11.77
CA ILE A 194 9.95 -14.41 10.89
C ILE A 194 9.43 -15.49 9.96
N ILE A 195 8.12 -15.73 10.01
CA ILE A 195 7.44 -16.52 9.01
C ILE A 195 6.92 -15.54 7.96
N PHE A 196 7.45 -15.64 6.75
CA PHE A 196 6.90 -14.93 5.60
C PHE A 196 5.75 -15.74 5.02
N GLN A 197 4.52 -15.25 5.17
CA GLN A 197 3.35 -15.91 4.60
C GLN A 197 3.31 -15.76 3.07
N TRP A 198 4.03 -14.77 2.53
CA TRP A 198 4.15 -14.56 1.08
C TRP A 198 5.59 -14.31 0.65
N VAL A 199 5.92 -14.78 -0.55
CA VAL A 199 7.11 -14.40 -1.30
C VAL A 199 6.72 -13.91 -2.70
N SER A 200 7.29 -12.79 -3.12
CA SER A 200 7.09 -12.18 -4.44
C SER A 200 8.40 -12.21 -5.23
N PRO A 201 8.56 -13.12 -6.21
CA PRO A 201 9.84 -13.36 -6.88
C PRO A 201 10.10 -12.43 -8.08
N VAL A 202 9.14 -11.58 -8.45
CA VAL A 202 9.16 -10.73 -9.64
C VAL A 202 8.56 -9.38 -9.28
N ASN A 203 9.17 -8.29 -9.72
CA ASN A 203 8.66 -6.93 -9.56
C ASN A 203 8.56 -6.23 -10.91
N GLU A 204 7.38 -5.67 -11.22
CA GLU A 204 7.10 -4.89 -12.44
C GLU A 204 7.66 -5.51 -13.73
N PRO A 205 7.20 -6.74 -14.07
CA PRO A 205 7.82 -7.59 -15.07
C PRO A 205 7.91 -6.98 -16.47
N ALA A 206 7.02 -6.05 -16.81
CA ALA A 206 6.95 -5.44 -18.14
C ALA A 206 7.92 -4.26 -18.35
N LEU A 207 8.62 -3.79 -17.30
CA LEU A 207 9.61 -2.71 -17.42
C LEU A 207 10.98 -3.26 -17.83
N ASN A 208 11.73 -2.50 -18.63
CA ASN A 208 13.02 -2.98 -19.16
C ASN A 208 14.10 -3.15 -18.10
N TRP A 209 14.10 -2.30 -17.06
CA TRP A 209 15.04 -2.33 -15.94
C TRP A 209 16.52 -2.16 -16.33
N ASP A 210 16.83 -1.15 -17.15
CA ASP A 210 18.19 -0.99 -17.71
C ASP A 210 19.20 -0.29 -16.78
N ARG A 211 18.73 0.51 -15.81
CA ARG A 211 19.58 1.31 -14.91
C ARG A 211 18.78 1.86 -13.72
N GLY A 212 19.50 2.46 -12.77
CA GLY A 212 18.91 3.30 -11.71
C GLY A 212 18.46 2.56 -10.46
N GLN A 213 18.12 1.27 -10.58
CA GLN A 213 17.84 0.36 -9.47
C GLN A 213 18.01 -1.10 -9.90
N GLU A 214 17.83 -2.02 -8.95
CA GLU A 214 17.64 -3.44 -9.21
C GLU A 214 16.34 -3.69 -9.96
N GLY A 215 16.31 -4.69 -10.85
CA GLY A 215 15.11 -5.00 -11.63
C GLY A 215 15.30 -6.13 -12.64
N ASN A 216 14.34 -7.03 -12.72
CA ASN A 216 14.35 -8.14 -13.67
C ASN A 216 13.00 -8.24 -14.37
N ARG A 217 12.98 -7.91 -15.66
CA ARG A 217 11.82 -8.20 -16.49
C ARG A 217 11.56 -9.71 -16.57
N ALA A 218 10.30 -10.09 -16.76
CA ALA A 218 9.90 -11.49 -16.92
C ALA A 218 8.62 -11.56 -17.76
N GLY A 219 8.67 -12.24 -18.90
CA GLY A 219 7.46 -12.52 -19.68
C GLY A 219 6.55 -13.51 -18.94
N ASN A 220 5.30 -13.66 -19.38
CA ASN A 220 4.34 -14.53 -18.71
C ASN A 220 4.88 -15.96 -18.50
N ASP A 221 5.49 -16.55 -19.54
CA ASP A 221 6.12 -17.87 -19.47
C ASP A 221 7.29 -17.95 -18.48
N ASP A 222 8.08 -16.87 -18.35
CA ASP A 222 9.18 -16.80 -17.37
C ASP A 222 8.62 -16.81 -15.94
N ILE A 223 7.56 -16.02 -15.69
CA ILE A 223 6.89 -15.98 -14.38
C ILE A 223 6.36 -17.37 -14.03
N VAL A 224 5.72 -18.07 -14.97
CA VAL A 224 5.22 -19.45 -14.75
C VAL A 224 6.35 -20.41 -14.36
N ARG A 225 7.50 -20.37 -15.04
CA ARG A 225 8.65 -21.21 -14.69
C ARG A 225 9.19 -20.90 -13.29
N ILE A 226 9.30 -19.62 -12.94
CA ILE A 226 9.72 -19.17 -11.61
C ILE A 226 8.73 -19.65 -10.53
N VAL A 227 7.42 -19.46 -10.75
CA VAL A 227 6.37 -19.89 -9.82
C VAL A 227 6.42 -21.40 -9.59
N LYS A 228 6.51 -22.21 -10.65
CA LYS A 228 6.56 -23.68 -10.53
C LYS A 228 7.82 -24.15 -9.80
N ALA A 229 8.97 -23.56 -10.09
CA ALA A 229 10.22 -23.88 -9.41
C ALA A 229 10.16 -23.50 -7.91
N LEU A 230 9.66 -22.31 -7.60
CA LEU A 230 9.55 -21.82 -6.22
C LEU A 230 8.52 -22.63 -5.43
N HIS A 231 7.37 -22.96 -6.01
CA HIS A 231 6.37 -23.78 -5.37
C HIS A 231 6.91 -25.18 -5.00
N ALA A 232 7.75 -25.77 -5.86
CA ALA A 232 8.38 -27.05 -5.59
C ALA A 232 9.33 -26.99 -4.37
N GLU A 233 10.16 -25.94 -4.27
CA GLU A 233 11.05 -25.72 -3.11
C GLU A 233 10.28 -25.45 -1.82
N LEU A 234 9.25 -24.60 -1.86
CA LEU A 234 8.42 -24.30 -0.69
C LEU A 234 7.71 -25.57 -0.19
N THR A 235 7.19 -26.39 -1.10
CA THR A 235 6.47 -27.63 -0.77
C THR A 235 7.41 -28.70 -0.21
N SER A 236 8.57 -28.91 -0.83
CA SER A 236 9.52 -29.95 -0.39
C SER A 236 10.04 -29.69 1.03
N ARG A 237 10.20 -28.41 1.38
CA ARG A 237 10.64 -27.94 2.69
C ARG A 237 9.51 -27.70 3.68
N LYS A 238 8.25 -27.83 3.25
CA LYS A 238 7.03 -27.56 4.04
C LYS A 238 6.98 -26.13 4.61
N LEU A 239 7.50 -25.16 3.84
CA LEU A 239 7.42 -23.75 4.22
C LEU A 239 5.98 -23.26 4.04
N PRO A 240 5.36 -22.61 5.05
CA PRO A 240 3.97 -22.13 5.00
C PRO A 240 3.87 -20.80 4.22
N THR A 241 4.48 -20.74 3.05
CA THR A 241 4.63 -19.52 2.24
C THR A 241 3.88 -19.68 0.93
N ARG A 242 3.10 -18.67 0.56
CA ARG A 242 2.42 -18.54 -0.73
C ARG A 242 3.22 -17.67 -1.68
N ILE A 243 2.98 -17.83 -2.98
CA ILE A 243 3.65 -17.02 -4.01
C ILE A 243 2.72 -15.90 -4.44
N LEU A 244 3.22 -14.67 -4.49
CA LEU A 244 2.52 -13.50 -5.00
C LEU A 244 3.18 -13.03 -6.30
N VAL A 245 2.41 -12.94 -7.37
CA VAL A 245 2.80 -12.45 -8.70
C VAL A 245 1.60 -11.72 -9.30
N PRO A 246 1.72 -10.97 -10.40
CA PRO A 246 2.94 -10.58 -11.11
C PRO A 246 3.65 -9.35 -10.56
N GLU A 247 3.09 -8.64 -9.56
CA GLU A 247 3.51 -7.28 -9.18
C GLU A 247 3.51 -6.37 -10.43
N ALA A 248 2.40 -6.38 -11.17
CA ALA A 248 2.30 -5.66 -12.43
C ALA A 248 2.42 -4.14 -12.20
N ASN A 249 3.33 -3.45 -12.91
CA ASN A 249 3.55 -2.00 -12.78
C ASN A 249 2.27 -1.16 -12.99
N VAL A 250 1.36 -1.61 -13.85
CA VAL A 250 0.08 -0.94 -14.08
C VAL A 250 -1.08 -1.92 -13.95
N ILE A 251 -2.19 -1.44 -13.40
CA ILE A 251 -3.44 -2.20 -13.23
C ILE A 251 -3.95 -2.85 -14.53
N HIS A 252 -3.69 -2.22 -15.69
CA HIS A 252 -4.15 -2.70 -16.99
C HIS A 252 -3.59 -4.06 -17.36
N ASP A 253 -2.36 -4.35 -16.95
CA ASP A 253 -1.67 -5.57 -17.34
C ASP A 253 -2.33 -6.80 -16.69
N LEU A 254 -3.19 -6.63 -15.68
CA LEU A 254 -3.99 -7.74 -15.13
C LEU A 254 -5.09 -8.24 -16.07
N TYR A 255 -5.63 -7.40 -16.96
CA TYR A 255 -6.82 -7.74 -17.76
C TYR A 255 -6.67 -7.52 -19.26
N ARG A 256 -5.49 -7.12 -19.73
CA ARG A 256 -5.15 -7.07 -21.15
C ARG A 256 -3.66 -7.18 -21.39
N PRO A 257 -3.24 -7.56 -22.62
CA PRO A 257 -1.83 -7.57 -22.99
C PRO A 257 -1.16 -6.20 -22.91
N ASN A 258 0.12 -6.21 -22.55
CA ASN A 258 1.02 -5.08 -22.72
C ASN A 258 1.66 -5.15 -24.11
N ASP A 259 0.99 -4.57 -25.12
CA ASP A 259 1.41 -4.66 -26.53
C ASP A 259 2.79 -4.10 -26.80
N ARG A 260 3.24 -3.12 -25.99
CA ARG A 260 4.57 -2.54 -26.14
C ARG A 260 5.63 -3.54 -25.70
N ALA A 261 5.57 -3.99 -24.44
CA ALA A 261 6.54 -4.95 -23.91
C ALA A 261 6.50 -6.26 -24.73
N SER A 262 5.31 -6.70 -25.13
CA SER A 262 5.16 -7.95 -25.87
C SER A 262 5.83 -7.91 -27.25
N ARG A 263 5.64 -6.81 -28.00
CA ARG A 263 6.31 -6.62 -29.30
C ARG A 263 7.82 -6.43 -29.15
N GLU A 264 8.24 -5.68 -28.13
CA GLU A 264 9.66 -5.39 -27.90
C GLU A 264 10.46 -6.65 -27.57
N HIS A 265 9.88 -7.56 -26.78
CA HIS A 265 10.58 -8.74 -26.25
C HIS A 265 10.17 -10.06 -26.91
N GLY A 266 9.20 -10.04 -27.83
CA GLY A 266 8.81 -11.20 -28.65
C GLY A 266 8.07 -12.30 -27.89
N THR A 267 7.44 -11.99 -26.77
CA THR A 267 6.61 -12.91 -25.97
C THR A 267 5.47 -12.13 -25.30
N LEU A 268 4.49 -12.81 -24.69
CA LEU A 268 3.40 -12.13 -23.99
C LEU A 268 3.86 -11.53 -22.65
N PHE A 269 3.50 -10.27 -22.45
CA PHE A 269 3.47 -9.58 -21.17
C PHE A 269 2.06 -9.09 -20.91
N GLY A 270 1.58 -9.17 -19.68
CA GLY A 270 0.23 -8.73 -19.31
C GLY A 270 -0.83 -9.80 -19.57
N ASP A 271 -2.09 -9.38 -19.54
CA ASP A 271 -3.27 -10.25 -19.50
C ASP A 271 -3.19 -11.32 -18.40
N TYR A 272 -2.59 -10.95 -17.25
CA TYR A 272 -2.12 -11.91 -16.27
C TYR A 272 -3.25 -12.74 -15.65
N LEU A 273 -4.44 -12.18 -15.46
CA LEU A 273 -5.54 -12.91 -14.84
C LEU A 273 -6.03 -14.06 -15.74
N ASP A 274 -6.36 -13.79 -17.01
CA ASP A 274 -6.75 -14.84 -17.96
C ASP A 274 -5.63 -15.86 -18.14
N TYR A 275 -4.41 -15.35 -18.33
CA TYR A 275 -3.27 -16.20 -18.63
C TYR A 275 -2.95 -17.17 -17.48
N PHE A 276 -2.95 -16.69 -16.23
CA PHE A 276 -2.69 -17.57 -15.07
C PHE A 276 -3.90 -18.43 -14.70
N ALA A 277 -5.13 -17.95 -14.89
CA ALA A 277 -6.33 -18.76 -14.66
C ALA A 277 -6.49 -19.90 -15.66
N ALA A 278 -5.90 -19.78 -16.86
CA ALA A 278 -5.93 -20.84 -17.88
C ALA A 278 -5.10 -22.09 -17.49
N ASP A 279 -4.08 -21.96 -16.64
CA ASP A 279 -3.35 -23.12 -16.08
C ASP A 279 -3.96 -23.48 -14.71
N PRO A 280 -4.70 -24.60 -14.59
CA PRO A 280 -5.38 -24.99 -13.36
C PRO A 280 -4.41 -25.28 -12.19
N GLN A 281 -3.11 -25.44 -12.46
CA GLN A 281 -2.11 -25.61 -11.42
C GLN A 281 -1.71 -24.29 -10.75
N LEU A 282 -1.80 -23.16 -11.47
CA LEU A 282 -1.29 -21.88 -10.96
C LEU A 282 -2.18 -21.27 -9.89
N GLY A 283 -3.51 -21.29 -10.06
CA GLY A 283 -4.45 -20.75 -9.06
C GLY A 283 -4.14 -21.21 -7.62
N PRO A 284 -4.06 -22.53 -7.36
CA PRO A 284 -3.67 -23.06 -6.05
C PRO A 284 -2.28 -22.63 -5.58
N MET A 285 -1.28 -22.55 -6.47
CA MET A 285 0.08 -22.12 -6.11
C MET A 285 0.12 -20.64 -5.68
N LEU A 286 -0.74 -19.82 -6.28
CA LEU A 286 -0.87 -18.39 -6.02
C LEU A 286 -1.91 -18.05 -4.93
N GLY A 287 -2.58 -19.06 -4.39
CA GLY A 287 -3.70 -18.86 -3.47
C GLY A 287 -4.86 -18.08 -4.09
N PHE A 288 -4.99 -18.12 -5.42
CA PHE A 288 -5.97 -17.35 -6.20
C PHE A 288 -5.87 -15.83 -5.96
N THR A 289 -4.68 -15.30 -5.71
CA THR A 289 -4.44 -13.86 -5.52
C THR A 289 -3.38 -13.34 -6.48
N LEU A 290 -3.67 -12.25 -7.19
CA LEU A 290 -2.71 -11.53 -8.02
C LEU A 290 -2.39 -10.13 -7.48
N ALA A 291 -1.21 -9.61 -7.80
CA ALA A 291 -0.77 -8.28 -7.36
C ALA A 291 -0.56 -7.30 -8.52
N TYR A 292 -0.93 -6.04 -8.28
CA TYR A 292 -0.70 -4.92 -9.20
C TYR A 292 -0.30 -3.65 -8.47
N HIS A 293 0.32 -2.74 -9.21
CA HIS A 293 0.69 -1.40 -8.79
C HIS A 293 -0.23 -0.38 -9.44
N SER A 294 -0.47 0.73 -8.74
CA SER A 294 -1.43 1.76 -9.20
C SER A 294 -0.81 2.82 -10.12
N TYR A 295 0.46 2.68 -10.52
CA TYR A 295 1.15 3.66 -11.37
C TYR A 295 0.42 3.88 -12.70
N GLY A 296 0.38 5.13 -13.15
CA GLY A 296 -0.27 5.50 -14.42
C GLY A 296 -1.79 5.38 -14.43
N SER A 297 -2.41 5.06 -13.28
CA SER A 297 -3.87 4.94 -13.09
C SER A 297 -4.39 5.74 -11.90
N ASP A 298 -3.62 6.73 -11.48
CA ASP A 298 -3.83 7.58 -10.30
C ASP A 298 -4.31 9.01 -10.66
N GLY A 299 -4.29 9.36 -11.95
CA GLY A 299 -4.93 10.58 -12.47
C GLY A 299 -6.45 10.52 -12.40
N LEU A 300 -7.11 11.66 -12.20
CA LEU A 300 -8.58 11.74 -12.04
C LEU A 300 -9.38 11.10 -13.18
N ASP A 301 -8.91 11.28 -14.42
CA ASP A 301 -9.51 10.73 -15.64
C ASP A 301 -9.27 9.21 -15.78
N GLN A 302 -8.21 8.68 -15.14
CA GLN A 302 -7.83 7.28 -15.14
C GLN A 302 -8.14 6.55 -13.83
N LEU A 303 -8.76 7.21 -12.85
CA LEU A 303 -8.93 6.62 -11.52
C LEU A 303 -10.01 5.52 -11.52
N VAL A 304 -11.14 5.76 -12.19
CA VAL A 304 -12.34 4.90 -12.10
C VAL A 304 -12.32 3.78 -13.14
N GLN A 305 -12.15 4.13 -14.42
CA GLN A 305 -12.36 3.19 -15.52
C GLN A 305 -11.45 1.95 -15.49
N PRO A 306 -10.14 2.07 -15.17
CA PRO A 306 -9.27 0.90 -15.09
C PRO A 306 -9.66 -0.06 -13.97
N ARG A 307 -10.16 0.47 -12.84
CA ARG A 307 -10.64 -0.31 -11.69
C ARG A 307 -11.95 -1.02 -11.98
N LEU A 308 -12.88 -0.35 -12.68
CA LEU A 308 -14.11 -0.99 -13.17
C LEU A 308 -13.79 -2.14 -14.14
N ARG A 309 -12.83 -1.96 -15.05
CA ARG A 309 -12.39 -3.03 -15.96
C ARG A 309 -11.76 -4.20 -15.21
N LEU A 310 -10.91 -3.92 -14.22
CA LEU A 310 -10.36 -4.99 -13.37
C LEU A 310 -11.45 -5.72 -12.60
N ARG A 311 -12.42 -5.00 -12.02
CA ARG A 311 -13.56 -5.61 -11.31
C ARG A 311 -14.37 -6.52 -12.23
N ALA A 312 -14.75 -6.03 -13.42
CA ALA A 312 -15.45 -6.83 -14.42
C ALA A 312 -14.65 -8.08 -14.80
N LYS A 313 -13.32 -7.94 -14.96
CA LYS A 313 -12.47 -9.10 -15.26
C LYS A 313 -12.43 -10.11 -14.12
N LEU A 314 -12.38 -9.67 -12.87
CA LEU A 314 -12.44 -10.55 -11.70
C LEU A 314 -13.81 -11.24 -11.56
N ASP A 315 -14.90 -10.61 -12.03
CA ASP A 315 -16.23 -11.23 -12.04
C ASP A 315 -16.31 -12.41 -13.02
N GLU A 316 -15.47 -12.42 -14.08
CA GLU A 316 -15.30 -13.57 -14.98
C GLU A 316 -14.53 -14.74 -14.32
N HIS A 317 -13.79 -14.47 -13.24
CA HIS A 317 -12.91 -15.41 -12.54
C HIS A 317 -13.26 -15.53 -11.06
N PRO A 318 -14.43 -16.08 -10.71
CA PRO A 318 -14.89 -16.17 -9.33
C PRO A 318 -13.89 -16.93 -8.46
N GLY A 319 -13.59 -16.38 -7.28
CA GLY A 319 -12.60 -16.92 -6.34
C GLY A 319 -11.22 -16.26 -6.45
N TRP A 320 -10.91 -15.58 -7.56
CA TRP A 320 -9.68 -14.78 -7.67
C TRP A 320 -9.83 -13.43 -6.95
N THR A 321 -8.79 -13.04 -6.23
CA THR A 321 -8.68 -11.74 -5.55
C THR A 321 -7.45 -10.98 -6.05
N VAL A 322 -7.41 -9.68 -5.74
CA VAL A 322 -6.28 -8.82 -6.08
C VAL A 322 -5.80 -8.02 -4.90
N TRP A 323 -4.49 -7.81 -4.88
CA TRP A 323 -3.82 -6.87 -3.99
C TRP A 323 -3.29 -5.71 -4.80
N GLN A 324 -3.59 -4.49 -4.35
CA GLN A 324 -2.74 -3.37 -4.70
C GLN A 324 -1.53 -3.46 -3.75
N SER A 325 -0.35 -3.71 -4.31
CA SER A 325 0.84 -4.08 -3.52
C SER A 325 1.89 -2.99 -3.44
N GLU A 326 1.86 -2.04 -4.37
CA GLU A 326 2.80 -0.92 -4.41
C GLU A 326 2.24 0.31 -5.10
N TYR A 327 2.47 1.46 -4.47
CA TYR A 327 2.31 2.76 -5.09
C TYR A 327 3.13 3.80 -4.33
N CYS A 328 3.62 4.78 -5.07
CA CYS A 328 3.91 6.10 -4.57
C CYS A 328 3.64 7.15 -5.63
N VAL A 329 3.72 8.43 -5.27
CA VAL A 329 3.49 9.50 -6.23
C VAL A 329 4.80 9.74 -6.97
N LEU A 330 4.82 9.46 -8.27
CA LEU A 330 6.00 9.62 -9.12
C LEU A 330 6.28 11.08 -9.50
N SER A 331 6.48 11.93 -8.50
CA SER A 331 6.79 13.36 -8.66
C SER A 331 7.91 13.81 -7.73
N ARG A 332 8.74 14.71 -8.24
CA ARG A 332 9.73 15.45 -7.43
C ARG A 332 9.04 16.36 -6.41
N LYS A 333 9.86 16.85 -5.48
CA LYS A 333 9.51 17.70 -4.33
C LYS A 333 8.68 16.93 -3.33
N ARG A 334 9.32 16.51 -2.23
CA ARG A 334 8.63 15.86 -1.12
C ARG A 334 7.49 16.76 -0.65
N ASP A 335 6.37 16.15 -0.30
CA ASP A 335 5.19 16.86 0.16
C ASP A 335 4.79 16.31 1.53
N LEU A 336 4.90 17.17 2.54
CA LEU A 336 4.50 16.85 3.91
C LEU A 336 3.04 17.22 4.17
N GLY A 337 2.41 17.96 3.26
CA GLY A 337 1.08 18.53 3.40
C GLY A 337 -0.07 17.62 2.96
N ILE A 338 -1.28 18.13 3.14
CA ILE A 338 -2.53 17.35 3.02
C ILE A 338 -2.93 17.04 1.57
N ASP A 339 -2.47 17.81 0.58
CA ASP A 339 -2.96 17.71 -0.80
C ASP A 339 -2.59 16.36 -1.44
N THR A 340 -1.32 16.00 -1.36
CA THR A 340 -0.88 14.67 -1.84
C THR A 340 -1.54 13.57 -1.01
N ALA A 341 -1.69 13.77 0.31
CA ALA A 341 -2.33 12.81 1.21
C ALA A 341 -3.79 12.52 0.85
N LEU A 342 -4.57 13.54 0.48
CA LEU A 342 -5.96 13.37 0.05
C LEU A 342 -6.07 12.67 -1.30
N ASN A 343 -5.18 12.97 -2.24
CA ASN A 343 -5.17 12.28 -3.53
C ASN A 343 -4.88 10.78 -3.36
N VAL A 344 -3.94 10.43 -2.48
CA VAL A 344 -3.63 9.03 -2.16
C VAL A 344 -4.76 8.36 -1.39
N ALA A 345 -5.39 9.02 -0.42
CA ALA A 345 -6.55 8.48 0.27
C ALA A 345 -7.70 8.17 -0.70
N ARG A 346 -7.93 9.05 -1.68
CA ARG A 346 -8.90 8.84 -2.76
C ARG A 346 -8.53 7.65 -3.64
N LEU A 347 -7.25 7.45 -3.93
CA LEU A 347 -6.75 6.28 -4.67
C LEU A 347 -7.01 4.99 -3.88
N ILE A 348 -6.63 4.94 -2.60
CA ILE A 348 -6.91 3.81 -1.69
C ILE A 348 -8.40 3.50 -1.70
N HIS A 349 -9.24 4.52 -1.51
CA HIS A 349 -10.69 4.35 -1.55
C HIS A 349 -11.15 3.69 -2.85
N CYS A 350 -10.70 4.16 -4.01
CA CYS A 350 -11.11 3.61 -5.30
C CYS A 350 -10.62 2.16 -5.51
N ASP A 351 -9.39 1.83 -5.12
CA ASP A 351 -8.88 0.46 -5.16
C ASP A 351 -9.75 -0.48 -4.30
N LEU A 352 -10.13 -0.06 -3.09
CA LEU A 352 -10.95 -0.86 -2.18
C LEU A 352 -12.43 -0.91 -2.59
N SER A 353 -13.02 0.19 -3.04
CA SER A 353 -14.48 0.27 -3.29
C SER A 353 -14.87 -0.11 -4.73
N ILE A 354 -13.99 0.08 -5.71
CA ILE A 354 -14.28 -0.17 -7.14
C ILE A 354 -13.61 -1.46 -7.59
N ALA A 355 -12.28 -1.57 -7.49
CA ALA A 355 -11.56 -2.78 -7.91
C ALA A 355 -11.81 -3.96 -6.95
N ASN A 356 -12.32 -3.67 -5.75
CA ASN A 356 -12.55 -4.64 -4.69
C ASN A 356 -11.24 -5.28 -4.21
N ALA A 357 -10.15 -4.50 -4.20
CA ALA A 357 -8.86 -4.97 -3.73
C ALA A 357 -8.93 -5.37 -2.25
N SER A 358 -8.27 -6.47 -1.90
CA SER A 358 -8.27 -7.00 -0.53
C SER A 358 -7.09 -6.50 0.30
N ALA A 359 -6.09 -5.88 -0.32
CA ALA A 359 -4.97 -5.25 0.35
C ALA A 359 -4.50 -3.99 -0.39
N TRP A 360 -3.81 -3.13 0.35
CA TRP A 360 -3.17 -1.93 -0.18
C TRP A 360 -1.74 -1.76 0.37
N GLY A 361 -0.78 -1.48 -0.50
CA GLY A 361 0.64 -1.37 -0.18
C GLY A 361 1.26 -0.08 -0.68
N TRP A 362 1.86 0.69 0.23
CA TRP A 362 2.74 1.79 -0.11
C TRP A 362 4.12 1.27 -0.53
N TRP A 363 4.85 2.08 -1.32
CA TRP A 363 6.25 1.81 -1.63
C TRP A 363 7.18 2.08 -0.43
N LEU A 364 7.98 3.16 -0.41
CA LEU A 364 8.98 3.38 0.63
C LEU A 364 8.34 3.84 1.95
N ALA A 365 8.52 3.07 3.02
CA ALA A 365 8.09 3.52 4.35
C ALA A 365 8.91 4.73 4.85
N LEU A 366 10.20 4.74 4.53
CA LEU A 366 11.15 5.82 4.82
C LEU A 366 11.83 6.27 3.53
N SER A 367 11.82 7.57 3.25
CA SER A 367 12.51 8.16 2.10
C SER A 367 13.51 9.23 2.52
N PRO A 368 14.76 9.18 2.03
CA PRO A 368 15.71 10.26 2.20
C PRO A 368 15.55 11.32 1.10
N TYR A 369 14.64 11.17 0.13
CA TYR A 369 14.64 11.95 -1.10
C TYR A 369 13.71 13.15 -1.06
N ASP A 370 14.03 14.18 -1.85
CA ASP A 370 13.09 15.26 -2.19
C ASP A 370 12.12 14.81 -3.30
N TYR A 371 11.33 13.79 -2.98
CA TYR A 371 10.42 13.08 -3.87
C TYR A 371 9.18 12.63 -3.07
N LYS A 372 8.05 12.37 -3.73
CA LYS A 372 6.78 12.01 -3.06
C LYS A 372 6.63 10.49 -2.86
N ASP A 373 7.71 9.83 -2.45
CA ASP A 373 7.83 8.38 -2.32
C ASP A 373 7.79 7.84 -0.89
N GLY A 374 8.00 8.69 0.13
CA GLY A 374 8.01 8.30 1.54
C GLY A 374 6.69 8.54 2.26
N LEU A 375 6.31 7.62 3.15
CA LEU A 375 5.36 7.94 4.23
C LEU A 375 6.04 8.83 5.28
N ILE A 376 7.28 8.49 5.62
CA ILE A 376 8.15 9.20 6.55
C ILE A 376 9.40 9.62 5.79
N TYR A 377 9.91 10.82 6.08
CA TYR A 377 11.14 11.34 5.49
C TYR A 377 12.26 11.45 6.51
N THR A 378 13.48 11.44 6.00
CA THR A 378 14.68 11.78 6.75
C THR A 378 15.58 12.65 5.87
N ASP A 379 16.31 13.58 6.46
CA ASP A 379 17.40 14.30 5.79
C ASP A 379 18.75 13.63 6.03
N TRP A 380 18.81 12.62 6.89
CA TRP A 380 19.99 11.81 7.15
C TRP A 380 20.47 11.08 5.89
N LYS A 381 21.77 11.16 5.57
CA LYS A 381 22.38 10.51 4.41
C LYS A 381 23.47 9.52 4.78
N GLN A 382 24.19 9.79 5.86
CA GLN A 382 25.34 9.00 6.28
C GLN A 382 25.62 9.17 7.78
N PRO A 383 26.38 8.24 8.40
CA PRO A 383 26.79 8.37 9.80
C PRO A 383 27.47 9.71 10.08
N GLY A 384 27.01 10.39 11.14
CA GLY A 384 27.45 11.74 11.51
C GLY A 384 26.43 12.83 11.17
N ASP A 385 25.50 12.59 10.24
CA ASP A 385 24.36 13.47 10.02
C ASP A 385 23.36 13.37 11.19
N GLU A 386 22.54 14.40 11.39
CA GLU A 386 21.46 14.37 12.37
C GLU A 386 20.40 13.32 11.97
N GLU A 387 20.11 12.39 12.89
CA GLU A 387 19.00 11.46 12.73
C GLU A 387 17.68 12.22 12.93
N ASN A 388 16.87 12.31 11.87
CA ASN A 388 15.56 12.95 11.93
C ASN A 388 14.46 12.09 11.29
N ILE A 389 13.27 12.20 11.86
CA ILE A 389 12.06 11.48 11.45
C ILE A 389 11.00 12.54 11.17
N ILE A 390 10.63 12.68 9.90
CA ILE A 390 9.71 13.71 9.41
C ILE A 390 8.47 13.02 8.83
N PRO A 391 7.41 12.80 9.64
CA PRO A 391 6.15 12.27 9.15
C PRO A 391 5.51 13.22 8.13
N SER A 392 4.93 12.66 7.07
CA SER A 392 4.07 13.42 6.15
C SER A 392 2.59 13.20 6.48
N LYS A 393 1.70 14.08 6.02
CA LYS A 393 0.25 13.81 6.08
C LYS A 393 -0.15 12.53 5.33
N LEU A 394 0.66 12.04 4.39
CA LEU A 394 0.44 10.74 3.73
C LEU A 394 0.52 9.58 4.71
N LEU A 395 1.43 9.63 5.69
CA LEU A 395 1.48 8.65 6.78
C LEU A 395 0.11 8.57 7.46
N TRP A 396 -0.41 9.70 7.92
CA TRP A 396 -1.67 9.76 8.66
C TRP A 396 -2.91 9.47 7.80
N ALA A 397 -2.87 9.82 6.52
CA ALA A 397 -3.88 9.40 5.55
C ALA A 397 -3.94 7.87 5.41
N MET A 398 -2.78 7.21 5.29
CA MET A 398 -2.68 5.75 5.33
C MET A 398 -3.14 5.20 6.68
N GLY A 399 -2.87 5.90 7.79
CA GLY A 399 -3.32 5.57 9.13
C GLY A 399 -4.85 5.53 9.33
N ASN A 400 -5.59 6.38 8.62
CA ASN A 400 -7.06 6.34 8.62
C ASN A 400 -7.60 4.98 8.16
N PHE A 401 -6.89 4.31 7.26
CA PHE A 401 -7.22 2.95 6.85
C PHE A 401 -6.52 1.92 7.74
N SER A 402 -5.19 1.87 7.71
CA SER A 402 -4.39 0.80 8.31
C SER A 402 -4.59 0.60 9.82
N ARG A 403 -4.80 1.67 10.59
CA ARG A 403 -4.98 1.58 12.05
C ARG A 403 -6.34 0.96 12.42
N TYR A 404 -7.39 1.27 11.65
CA TYR A 404 -8.77 0.97 12.02
C TYR A 404 -9.41 -0.14 11.19
N VAL A 405 -8.96 -0.33 9.95
CA VAL A 405 -9.38 -1.42 9.06
C VAL A 405 -8.37 -2.57 9.18
N ARG A 406 -8.65 -3.48 10.11
CA ARG A 406 -7.74 -4.57 10.49
C ARG A 406 -7.93 -5.82 9.62
N PRO A 407 -6.89 -6.68 9.50
CA PRO A 407 -7.02 -7.97 8.84
C PRO A 407 -8.25 -8.75 9.32
N GLY A 408 -9.04 -9.27 8.38
CA GLY A 408 -10.27 -10.03 8.65
C GLY A 408 -11.55 -9.19 8.65
N MET A 409 -11.46 -7.86 8.73
CA MET A 409 -12.64 -6.99 8.54
C MET A 409 -13.16 -7.11 7.11
N GLN A 410 -14.48 -7.04 6.94
CA GLN A 410 -15.12 -7.09 5.62
C GLN A 410 -15.59 -5.70 5.24
N ARG A 411 -15.38 -5.29 3.98
CA ARG A 411 -16.02 -4.07 3.47
C ARG A 411 -17.52 -4.32 3.38
N VAL A 412 -18.32 -3.39 3.89
CA VAL A 412 -19.79 -3.46 3.91
C VAL A 412 -20.38 -2.35 3.05
N ALA A 413 -21.60 -2.56 2.55
CA ALA A 413 -22.25 -1.61 1.67
C ALA A 413 -22.68 -0.33 2.39
N ILE A 414 -22.77 0.75 1.62
CA ILE A 414 -23.28 2.04 2.09
C ILE A 414 -24.35 2.49 1.10
N ASP A 415 -25.55 2.70 1.61
CA ASP A 415 -26.65 3.36 0.92
C ASP A 415 -26.67 4.85 1.32
N ALA A 416 -26.17 5.69 0.43
CA ALA A 416 -26.05 7.12 0.63
C ALA A 416 -26.11 7.85 -0.72
N PRO A 417 -27.30 8.33 -1.15
CA PRO A 417 -27.45 9.07 -2.40
C PRO A 417 -26.46 10.26 -2.49
N GLY A 418 -25.77 10.39 -3.62
CA GLY A 418 -24.80 11.47 -3.86
C GLY A 418 -23.38 11.22 -3.32
N ILE A 419 -23.19 10.23 -2.45
CA ILE A 419 -21.85 9.84 -1.96
C ILE A 419 -21.17 8.92 -2.98
N ASN A 420 -19.83 9.02 -3.08
CA ASN A 420 -18.99 8.26 -4.01
C ASN A 420 -19.27 8.49 -5.51
N GLN A 421 -20.17 9.41 -5.87
CA GLN A 421 -20.49 9.73 -7.28
C GLN A 421 -19.55 10.76 -7.90
N ASN A 422 -19.08 11.72 -7.09
CA ASN A 422 -18.11 12.73 -7.50
C ASN A 422 -16.81 12.52 -6.70
N LEU A 423 -15.72 12.25 -7.42
CA LEU A 423 -14.39 12.04 -6.86
C LEU A 423 -13.75 13.29 -6.23
N ASP A 424 -14.32 14.47 -6.47
CA ASP A 424 -13.94 15.72 -5.80
C ASP A 424 -14.93 16.10 -4.67
N GLY A 425 -15.92 15.25 -4.38
CA GLY A 425 -16.87 15.40 -3.27
C GLY A 425 -16.48 14.60 -2.02
N LEU A 426 -17.50 14.10 -1.33
CA LEU A 426 -17.33 13.22 -0.16
C LEU A 426 -17.30 11.76 -0.59
N LEU A 427 -16.21 11.07 -0.26
CA LEU A 427 -16.04 9.64 -0.47
C LEU A 427 -16.15 8.91 0.87
N VAL A 428 -16.89 7.80 0.92
CA VAL A 428 -17.12 7.04 2.16
C VAL A 428 -17.04 5.54 1.88
N SER A 429 -16.28 4.83 2.72
CA SER A 429 -16.22 3.36 2.74
C SER A 429 -16.30 2.85 4.18
N ALA A 430 -16.94 1.71 4.41
CA ALA A 430 -17.17 1.14 5.73
C ALA A 430 -16.69 -0.31 5.80
N TYR A 431 -16.16 -0.70 6.95
CA TYR A 431 -15.55 -1.99 7.21
C TYR A 431 -15.98 -2.51 8.57
N HIS A 432 -16.39 -3.78 8.63
CA HIS A 432 -16.94 -4.39 9.82
C HIS A 432 -16.24 -5.71 10.18
N ASP A 433 -15.88 -5.86 11.45
CA ASP A 433 -15.45 -7.13 12.05
C ASP A 433 -16.68 -7.84 12.63
N HIS A 434 -17.22 -8.80 11.90
CA HIS A 434 -18.41 -9.56 12.34
C HIS A 434 -18.17 -10.46 13.56
N ALA A 435 -16.92 -10.71 13.95
CA ALA A 435 -16.60 -11.51 15.13
C ALA A 435 -16.39 -10.62 16.37
N GLY A 436 -15.72 -9.47 16.19
CA GLY A 436 -15.38 -8.55 17.27
C GLY A 436 -16.24 -7.29 17.38
N GLY A 437 -17.20 -7.09 16.47
CA GLY A 437 -18.12 -5.94 16.43
C GLY A 437 -17.47 -4.61 16.04
N LYS A 438 -16.19 -4.59 15.63
CA LYS A 438 -15.51 -3.33 15.29
C LYS A 438 -16.04 -2.79 13.97
N LEU A 439 -16.43 -1.52 13.96
CA LEU A 439 -16.83 -0.80 12.76
C LEU A 439 -15.85 0.37 12.52
N ALA A 440 -15.38 0.49 11.29
CA ALA A 440 -14.59 1.63 10.81
C ALA A 440 -15.24 2.23 9.56
N ILE A 441 -15.49 3.53 9.56
CA ILE A 441 -16.07 4.28 8.43
C ILE A 441 -15.06 5.35 8.04
N VAL A 442 -14.46 5.22 6.87
CA VAL A 442 -13.47 6.18 6.37
C VAL A 442 -14.17 7.15 5.43
N CYS A 443 -14.22 8.42 5.83
CA CYS A 443 -14.76 9.55 5.08
C CYS A 443 -13.60 10.41 4.55
N ILE A 444 -13.53 10.63 3.24
CA ILE A 444 -12.56 11.52 2.60
C ILE A 444 -13.32 12.68 1.98
N ASN A 445 -13.18 13.87 2.56
CA ASN A 445 -13.80 15.07 2.02
C ASN A 445 -12.82 15.76 1.08
N MET A 446 -13.08 15.62 -0.23
CA MET A 446 -12.34 16.33 -1.27
C MET A 446 -12.90 17.73 -1.54
N ALA A 447 -14.05 18.10 -0.99
CA ALA A 447 -14.60 19.43 -1.23
C ALA A 447 -13.83 20.50 -0.42
N PRO A 448 -13.77 21.75 -0.93
CA PRO A 448 -13.28 22.90 -0.17
C PRO A 448 -14.27 23.37 0.91
N GLN A 449 -15.47 22.81 0.94
CA GLN A 449 -16.47 23.01 2.00
C GLN A 449 -16.52 21.79 2.91
N ALA A 450 -16.84 22.03 4.18
CA ALA A 450 -17.12 20.94 5.10
C ALA A 450 -18.44 20.25 4.75
N ALA A 451 -18.49 18.95 5.02
CA ALA A 451 -19.70 18.15 4.90
C ALA A 451 -20.22 17.80 6.30
N THR A 452 -21.52 17.51 6.38
CA THR A 452 -22.14 17.00 7.60
C THR A 452 -22.80 15.68 7.24
N VAL A 453 -22.52 14.63 8.02
CA VAL A 453 -23.06 13.29 7.80
C VAL A 453 -23.85 12.83 9.01
N GLN A 454 -24.80 11.93 8.81
CA GLN A 454 -25.52 11.26 9.88
C GLN A 454 -25.47 9.75 9.64
N VAL A 455 -24.92 9.00 10.58
CA VAL A 455 -24.68 7.57 10.40
C VAL A 455 -25.85 6.75 10.95
N ARG A 456 -26.28 5.76 10.16
CA ARG A 456 -27.26 4.74 10.52
C ARG A 456 -26.72 3.38 10.09
N LEU A 457 -27.09 2.33 10.82
CA LEU A 457 -26.73 0.96 10.44
C LEU A 457 -27.98 0.16 10.12
N ARG A 458 -27.83 -0.81 9.25
CA ARG A 458 -28.78 -1.88 9.03
C ARG A 458 -28.13 -3.22 9.38
N SER A 459 -28.84 -4.05 10.11
CA SER A 459 -28.46 -5.43 10.45
C SER A 459 -29.71 -6.28 10.62
N GLY A 460 -29.72 -7.51 10.08
CA GLY A 460 -30.90 -8.36 10.01
C GLY A 460 -32.05 -7.71 9.23
N GLY A 461 -31.75 -6.85 8.25
CA GLY A 461 -32.75 -6.08 7.50
C GLY A 461 -33.44 -4.96 8.27
N GLN A 462 -33.06 -4.69 9.52
CA GLN A 462 -33.62 -3.61 10.35
C GLN A 462 -32.58 -2.52 10.62
N GLU A 463 -33.05 -1.28 10.70
CA GLU A 463 -32.19 -0.17 11.11
C GLU A 463 -31.92 -0.27 12.62
N ILE A 464 -30.65 -0.24 13.00
CA ILE A 464 -30.21 -0.31 14.39
C ILE A 464 -29.50 0.99 14.77
N ALA A 465 -29.63 1.35 16.04
CA ALA A 465 -28.96 2.52 16.59
C ALA A 465 -27.46 2.24 16.81
N VAL A 466 -26.62 3.22 16.47
CA VAL A 466 -25.23 3.27 16.92
C VAL A 466 -25.15 4.25 18.08
N PRO A 467 -24.68 3.81 19.26
CA PRO A 467 -24.70 4.69 20.42
C PRO A 467 -23.74 5.86 20.25
N THR A 468 -22.50 5.58 19.88
CA THR A 468 -21.45 6.60 19.72
C THR A 468 -20.45 6.22 18.63
N LEU A 469 -19.88 7.25 18.00
CA LEU A 469 -18.79 7.15 17.04
C LEU A 469 -17.64 8.02 17.53
N THR A 470 -16.42 7.50 17.48
CA THR A 470 -15.20 8.28 17.77
C THR A 470 -14.58 8.74 16.45
N PRO A 471 -14.51 10.05 16.16
CA PRO A 471 -13.83 10.56 14.98
C PRO A 471 -12.32 10.60 15.16
N HIS A 472 -11.57 10.14 14.16
CA HIS A 472 -10.12 10.27 14.05
C HIS A 472 -9.79 11.07 12.80
N VAL A 473 -9.18 12.24 12.96
CA VAL A 473 -9.10 13.26 11.90
C VAL A 473 -7.68 13.45 11.41
N THR A 474 -7.52 13.48 10.09
CA THR A 474 -6.32 13.96 9.39
C THR A 474 -6.70 15.14 8.49
N SER A 475 -6.08 16.30 8.71
CA SER A 475 -6.35 17.53 7.94
C SER A 475 -5.07 18.36 7.73
N ALA A 476 -5.17 19.52 7.09
CA ALA A 476 -4.06 20.47 6.99
C ALA A 476 -3.60 21.03 8.35
N ASN A 477 -4.46 20.97 9.37
CA ASN A 477 -4.11 21.42 10.71
C ASN A 477 -3.02 20.51 11.30
N GLU A 478 -1.93 21.08 11.81
CA GLU A 478 -0.81 20.32 12.40
C GLU A 478 -1.25 19.44 13.58
N ALA A 479 -2.29 19.84 14.31
CA ALA A 479 -2.84 19.02 15.40
C ALA A 479 -3.64 17.81 14.91
N ASP A 480 -4.05 17.78 13.63
CA ASP A 480 -4.89 16.74 13.05
C ASP A 480 -4.03 15.72 12.31
N ASP A 481 -3.23 14.99 13.07
CA ASP A 481 -2.43 13.84 12.64
C ASP A 481 -3.07 12.56 13.19
N LEU A 482 -4.15 12.12 12.53
CA LEU A 482 -4.99 11.00 12.98
C LEU A 482 -5.52 11.21 14.40
N LYS A 483 -5.85 12.46 14.73
CA LYS A 483 -6.22 12.87 16.08
C LYS A 483 -7.61 12.35 16.43
N ALA A 484 -7.73 11.67 17.56
CA ALA A 484 -9.00 11.28 18.12
C ALA A 484 -9.71 12.51 18.73
N TYR A 485 -10.98 12.69 18.35
CA TYR A 485 -11.89 13.67 18.94
C TYR A 485 -12.87 12.99 19.89
N PRO A 486 -13.53 13.75 20.80
CA PRO A 486 -14.53 13.17 21.70
C PRO A 486 -15.61 12.39 20.93
N PRO A 487 -16.08 11.25 21.47
CA PRO A 487 -17.16 10.50 20.85
C PRO A 487 -18.42 11.36 20.66
N VAL A 488 -19.07 11.20 19.51
CA VAL A 488 -20.33 11.86 19.14
C VAL A 488 -21.45 10.82 19.05
N ALA A 489 -22.68 11.18 19.38
CA ALA A 489 -23.80 10.28 19.14
C ALA A 489 -23.99 10.10 17.63
N ALA A 490 -24.14 8.87 17.15
CA ALA A 490 -24.29 8.63 15.71
C ALA A 490 -25.63 9.16 15.15
N ALA A 491 -26.61 9.35 16.03
CA ALA A 491 -27.86 10.02 15.75
C ALA A 491 -27.66 11.49 15.34
N ASP A 492 -26.58 12.13 15.80
CA ASP A 492 -26.32 13.53 15.56
C ASP A 492 -25.64 13.77 14.20
N ALA A 493 -25.65 15.04 13.80
CA ALA A 493 -24.88 15.54 12.68
C ALA A 493 -23.37 15.50 13.02
N ILE A 494 -22.61 14.69 12.28
CA ILE A 494 -21.16 14.55 12.41
C ILE A 494 -20.49 15.42 11.36
N HIS A 495 -19.61 16.30 11.80
CA HIS A 495 -18.88 17.22 10.92
C HIS A 495 -17.66 16.55 10.29
N ILE A 496 -17.56 16.61 8.97
CA ILE A 496 -16.40 16.18 8.18
C ILE A 496 -15.75 17.45 7.60
N PRO A 497 -14.62 17.93 8.18
CA PRO A 497 -14.00 19.18 7.73
C PRO A 497 -13.69 19.19 6.24
N ALA A 498 -13.65 20.38 5.64
CA ALA A 498 -13.16 20.54 4.27
C ALA A 498 -11.76 19.94 4.14
N ARG A 499 -11.45 19.34 2.99
CA ARG A 499 -10.11 18.85 2.66
C ARG A 499 -9.50 18.00 3.79
N SER A 500 -10.23 16.97 4.23
CA SER A 500 -9.84 16.13 5.36
C SER A 500 -10.16 14.66 5.14
N ILE A 501 -9.56 13.81 5.97
CA ILE A 501 -9.87 12.39 6.09
C ILE A 501 -10.32 12.17 7.53
N VAL A 502 -11.48 11.55 7.72
CA VAL A 502 -12.04 11.26 9.03
C VAL A 502 -12.41 9.79 9.07
N THR A 503 -11.84 9.06 10.02
CA THR A 503 -12.27 7.70 10.33
C THR A 503 -13.18 7.72 11.54
N LEU A 504 -14.42 7.26 11.38
CA LEU A 504 -15.37 7.10 12.48
C LEU A 504 -15.32 5.65 12.95
N THR A 505 -15.07 5.42 14.23
CA THR A 505 -14.99 4.06 14.81
C THR A 505 -16.06 3.81 15.85
N ALA A 506 -16.62 2.61 15.87
CA ALA A 506 -17.57 2.16 16.89
C ALA A 506 -17.40 0.65 17.18
N ILE A 507 -18.04 0.19 18.26
CA ILE A 507 -18.34 -1.22 18.49
C ILE A 507 -19.84 -1.40 18.28
N VAL A 508 -20.22 -2.33 17.43
CA VAL A 508 -21.58 -2.58 16.96
C VAL A 508 -21.87 -4.09 16.97
N PRO A 509 -23.14 -4.52 16.89
CA PRO A 509 -23.52 -5.94 16.98
C PRO A 509 -22.92 -6.86 15.92
#